data_AF-A0A2V5J0W3-F1
#
_entry.id   AF-A0A2V5J0W3-F1
#
_cell.length_a   1.000
_cell.length_b   1.000
_cell.length_c   1.000
_cell.angle_alpha   90.00
_cell.angle_beta   90.00
_cell.angle_gamma   90.00
#
_symmetry.space_group_name_H-M   'P 1'
#
loop_
_entity.id
_entity.type
_entity.pdbx_description
1 polymer ?
#
loop_
_entity_poly.entity_id
_entity_poly.type
_entity_poly.pdbx_seq_one_letter_code
_entity_poly.pdbx_strand_id
1 'polypeptide(L)'
;MTSTSSIEVDKSRDEDHENIHDDPLEEEDEEEHADMDPSHQEYLEHQRKLDEFLSPLVLDEAVLYQLARRFSTIYKDLALHSKEQFLPTPVTRLPTGLETGRYLAIDVGGTNLRVAFIELLGEVAESDTPPGDASARSRDTLRKAQRQRVKRTLERAWPIQEHLKMDKAEDLFSWIGDCIAEVVAESLTSESTRGEIPEELEMGITFSFPIMQESLTEATLMPMGKGFAISSDLDLRKILLNGYEKHTRRPDDEHEPSSKRRKLFNLPKLKIAAITNDTVATIASLAYSVKSLPNSRVAMGIIVGTGCNATIPMKLSSLHNSKAKQVQQRNPEADETVVNTEWTISGAAPPLKELNIITHWDIELDQACARPGFQPFEYMTGGRYIGELIRLILCDYLTTQGGLSKKDLPASLVKEYALTTSFISDEVARSRSDHDLASELAQSLPPPESSEWNWDAPSANAFRKIARTVQRRSAGLIAAAVVGLLACAQEIELKVDSPGGSPTTEISANLDLSAVSQHLSPALEPEAAGTSGSSSINGPIVPVLSPTPVPADWQSGPEELVVAYTGGIIQHYPSFKEMCQQYIDRLIMRTGPQKSGKSVFLREASDGGVIGAGVLAGMIGNM
;
A
#
# COMPACT_ATOMS: atom_id res chain seq x y z
N MET A 1 -34.06 -44.54 -48.66
CA MET A 1 -35.12 -45.56 -48.53
C MET A 1 -35.57 -45.53 -47.07
N THR A 2 -36.50 -44.63 -46.72
CA THR A 2 -37.97 -44.89 -46.55
C THR A 2 -38.22 -45.95 -45.47
N SER A 3 -38.88 -45.69 -44.34
CA SER A 3 -40.19 -45.01 -44.15
C SER A 3 -40.34 -44.56 -42.67
N THR A 4 -40.73 -43.32 -42.29
CA THR A 4 -42.06 -42.65 -42.19
C THR A 4 -43.17 -43.34 -41.37
N SER A 5 -43.61 -42.68 -40.30
CA SER A 5 -45.00 -42.49 -39.80
C SER A 5 -44.97 -41.66 -38.49
N SER A 6 -45.19 -40.33 -38.47
CA SER A 6 -46.48 -39.59 -38.35
C SER A 6 -47.19 -39.84 -37.00
N ILE A 7 -47.06 -38.95 -35.99
CA ILE A 7 -47.88 -37.75 -35.65
C ILE A 7 -49.36 -38.05 -35.39
N GLU A 8 -49.81 -37.84 -34.15
CA GLU A 8 -51.14 -37.32 -33.82
C GLU A 8 -51.03 -36.25 -32.72
N VAL A 9 -51.72 -35.14 -32.96
CA VAL A 9 -51.86 -33.93 -32.15
C VAL A 9 -53.32 -33.91 -31.70
N ASP A 10 -53.59 -33.57 -30.43
CA ASP A 10 -54.88 -32.98 -30.10
C ASP A 10 -54.72 -31.78 -29.15
N LYS A 11 -55.58 -30.79 -29.36
CA LYS A 11 -55.56 -29.40 -28.89
C LYS A 11 -56.68 -29.13 -27.88
N SER A 12 -56.52 -28.01 -27.17
CA SER A 12 -57.56 -27.15 -26.53
C SER A 12 -58.03 -27.60 -25.14
N ARG A 13 -58.31 -26.76 -24.13
CA ARG A 13 -58.71 -25.34 -23.99
C ARG A 13 -58.50 -24.95 -22.49
N ASP A 14 -57.87 -23.82 -22.18
CA ASP A 14 -58.44 -22.55 -21.70
C ASP A 14 -59.09 -22.54 -20.29
N GLU A 15 -58.48 -21.68 -19.44
CA GLU A 15 -59.03 -20.77 -18.42
C GLU A 15 -59.77 -21.33 -17.20
N ASP A 16 -59.25 -21.04 -15.99
CA ASP A 16 -59.99 -20.25 -14.99
C ASP A 16 -59.12 -19.80 -13.79
N HIS A 17 -59.48 -18.62 -13.28
CA HIS A 17 -58.84 -17.73 -12.32
C HIS A 17 -58.92 -18.16 -10.83
N GLU A 18 -57.97 -17.63 -10.05
CA GLU A 18 -58.08 -17.16 -8.65
C GLU A 18 -58.36 -18.16 -7.50
N ASN A 19 -57.36 -18.38 -6.62
CA ASN A 19 -57.37 -17.72 -5.31
C ASN A 19 -56.07 -17.91 -4.51
N ILE A 20 -55.73 -16.84 -3.81
CA ILE A 20 -54.63 -16.67 -2.86
C ILE A 20 -54.86 -17.55 -1.62
N HIS A 21 -53.82 -18.27 -1.20
CA HIS A 21 -53.60 -18.60 0.20
C HIS A 21 -52.16 -18.20 0.56
N ASP A 22 -52.06 -17.18 1.41
CA ASP A 22 -50.89 -16.89 2.24
C ASP A 22 -50.58 -18.12 3.09
N ASP A 23 -49.39 -18.70 2.93
CA ASP A 23 -48.78 -19.61 3.92
C ASP A 23 -47.47 -18.99 4.41
N PRO A 24 -47.15 -19.10 5.72
CA PRO A 24 -45.99 -18.46 6.32
C PRO A 24 -44.69 -19.18 5.91
N LEU A 25 -43.78 -18.43 5.28
CA LEU A 25 -42.40 -18.85 4.99
C LEU A 25 -41.53 -18.87 6.26
N GLU A 26 -41.85 -19.72 7.23
CA GLU A 26 -41.02 -19.92 8.44
C GLU A 26 -40.71 -21.40 8.74
N GLU A 27 -40.91 -22.34 7.81
CA GLU A 27 -40.60 -23.77 8.05
C GLU A 27 -39.76 -24.46 6.93
N GLU A 28 -39.25 -23.74 5.92
CA GLU A 28 -38.43 -24.38 4.85
C GLU A 28 -36.92 -24.49 5.18
N ASP A 29 -36.40 -23.74 6.16
CA ASP A 29 -34.98 -23.84 6.57
C ASP A 29 -34.69 -25.02 7.51
N GLU A 30 -35.70 -25.61 8.15
CA GLU A 30 -35.50 -26.75 9.07
C GLU A 30 -35.55 -28.12 8.37
N GLU A 31 -36.22 -28.22 7.21
CA GLU A 31 -36.35 -29.51 6.49
C GLU A 31 -35.16 -29.86 5.59
N GLU A 32 -34.34 -28.89 5.14
CA GLU A 32 -33.11 -29.17 4.38
C GLU A 32 -31.97 -29.75 5.24
N HIS A 33 -32.05 -29.64 6.57
CA HIS A 33 -31.03 -30.15 7.49
C HIS A 33 -31.12 -31.66 7.78
N ALA A 34 -32.23 -32.33 7.43
CA ALA A 34 -32.50 -33.69 7.88
C ALA A 34 -31.82 -34.81 7.04
N ASP A 35 -31.34 -34.50 5.81
CA ASP A 35 -30.76 -35.49 4.88
C ASP A 35 -29.26 -35.27 4.60
N MET A 36 -28.59 -34.42 5.38
CA MET A 36 -27.16 -34.14 5.25
C MET A 36 -26.30 -35.24 5.90
N ASP A 37 -25.22 -35.67 5.22
CA ASP A 37 -24.25 -36.62 5.77
C ASP A 37 -23.69 -36.11 7.12
N PRO A 38 -23.70 -36.91 8.21
CA PRO A 38 -23.18 -36.51 9.52
C PRO A 38 -21.77 -35.93 9.48
N SER A 39 -20.90 -36.43 8.58
CA SER A 39 -19.54 -35.91 8.43
C SER A 39 -19.52 -34.47 7.88
N HIS A 40 -20.46 -34.15 7.00
CA HIS A 40 -20.63 -32.83 6.43
C HIS A 40 -21.23 -31.86 7.45
N GLN A 41 -22.18 -32.32 8.28
CA GLN A 41 -22.75 -31.53 9.35
C GLN A 41 -21.69 -31.13 10.40
N GLU A 42 -20.84 -32.07 10.82
CA GLU A 42 -19.73 -31.80 11.74
C GLU A 42 -18.73 -30.78 11.17
N TYR A 43 -18.42 -30.90 9.87
CA TYR A 43 -17.57 -29.92 9.17
C TYR A 43 -18.18 -28.52 9.19
N LEU A 44 -19.47 -28.38 8.88
CA LEU A 44 -20.16 -27.09 8.89
C LEU A 44 -20.21 -26.48 10.28
N GLU A 45 -20.43 -27.28 11.32
CA GLU A 45 -20.38 -26.81 12.71
C GLU A 45 -18.99 -26.31 13.11
N HIS A 46 -17.93 -27.03 12.71
CA HIS A 46 -16.55 -26.58 12.93
C HIS A 46 -16.28 -25.25 12.21
N GLN A 47 -16.73 -25.10 10.96
CA GLN A 47 -16.60 -23.84 10.22
C GLN A 47 -17.32 -22.69 10.92
N ARG A 48 -18.54 -22.91 11.43
CA ARG A 48 -19.32 -21.90 12.14
C ARG A 48 -18.65 -21.44 13.43
N LYS A 49 -18.14 -22.37 14.25
CA LYS A 49 -17.39 -22.04 15.48
C LYS A 49 -16.15 -21.21 15.19
N LEU A 50 -15.42 -21.58 14.13
CA LEU A 50 -14.24 -20.84 13.69
C LEU A 50 -14.61 -19.44 13.16
N ASP A 51 -15.73 -19.29 12.43
CA ASP A 51 -16.21 -17.98 11.99
C ASP A 51 -16.64 -17.08 13.16
N GLU A 52 -17.33 -17.65 14.16
CA GLU A 52 -17.69 -16.94 15.39
C GLU A 52 -16.45 -16.49 16.15
N PHE A 53 -15.47 -17.39 16.33
CA PHE A 53 -14.19 -17.07 16.96
C PHE A 53 -13.44 -15.95 16.24
N LEU A 54 -13.43 -15.94 14.90
CA LEU A 54 -12.74 -14.93 14.10
C LEU A 54 -13.55 -13.66 13.84
N SER A 55 -14.82 -13.61 14.23
CA SER A 55 -15.70 -12.45 14.00
C SER A 55 -15.12 -11.10 14.44
N PRO A 56 -14.34 -10.96 15.55
CA PRO A 56 -13.77 -9.67 15.93
C PRO A 56 -12.74 -9.12 14.93
N LEU A 57 -12.18 -9.96 14.07
CA LEU A 57 -11.20 -9.56 13.05
C LEU A 57 -11.88 -9.15 11.73
N VAL A 58 -13.15 -9.47 11.55
CA VAL A 58 -13.87 -9.22 10.30
C VAL A 58 -14.35 -7.78 10.27
N LEU A 59 -13.84 -7.01 9.31
CA LEU A 59 -14.24 -5.62 9.09
C LEU A 59 -15.13 -5.53 7.85
N ASP A 60 -16.32 -4.97 8.01
CA ASP A 60 -17.19 -4.64 6.89
C ASP A 60 -16.69 -3.39 6.15
N GLU A 61 -17.19 -3.18 4.93
CA GLU A 61 -16.81 -2.04 4.10
C GLU A 61 -17.28 -0.70 4.66
N ALA A 62 -18.36 -0.68 5.44
CA ALA A 62 -18.88 0.55 6.03
C ALA A 62 -17.94 1.05 7.14
N VAL A 63 -17.43 0.15 7.98
CA VAL A 63 -16.41 0.42 9.00
C VAL A 63 -15.13 0.88 8.34
N LEU A 64 -14.67 0.21 7.27
CA LEU A 64 -13.47 0.66 6.53
C LEU A 64 -13.65 2.05 5.89
N TYR A 65 -14.85 2.38 5.40
CA TYR A 65 -15.16 3.72 4.89
C TYR A 65 -15.16 4.78 5.98
N GLN A 66 -15.80 4.49 7.13
CA GLN A 66 -15.75 5.36 8.29
C GLN A 66 -14.31 5.55 8.78
N LEU A 67 -13.50 4.49 8.77
CA LEU A 67 -12.09 4.54 9.10
C LEU A 67 -11.33 5.46 8.16
N ALA A 68 -11.50 5.32 6.84
CA ALA A 68 -10.85 6.20 5.86
C ALA A 68 -11.19 7.69 6.08
N ARG A 69 -12.45 7.98 6.41
CA ARG A 69 -12.89 9.35 6.74
C ARG A 69 -12.24 9.88 8.02
N ARG A 70 -12.22 9.08 9.09
CA ARG A 70 -11.57 9.45 10.35
C ARG A 70 -10.05 9.59 10.19
N PHE A 71 -9.43 8.75 9.35
CA PHE A 71 -8.05 8.90 8.95
C PHE A 71 -7.79 10.23 8.23
N SER A 72 -8.65 10.62 7.28
CA SER A 72 -8.52 11.94 6.64
C SER A 72 -8.53 13.09 7.65
N THR A 73 -9.39 13.02 8.67
CA THR A 73 -9.46 14.04 9.73
C THR A 73 -8.23 14.02 10.63
N ILE A 74 -7.83 12.87 11.17
CA ILE A 74 -6.68 12.80 12.08
C ILE A 74 -5.37 13.14 11.37
N TYR A 75 -5.22 12.77 10.09
CA TYR A 75 -4.03 13.12 9.31
C TYR A 75 -3.92 14.63 9.08
N LYS A 76 -5.03 15.34 8.86
CA LYS A 76 -5.03 16.81 8.81
C LYS A 76 -4.60 17.42 10.14
N ASP A 77 -5.10 16.89 11.24
CA ASP A 77 -4.72 17.33 12.59
C ASP A 77 -3.22 17.10 12.86
N LEU A 78 -2.71 15.91 12.54
CA LEU A 78 -1.30 15.57 12.71
C LEU A 78 -0.38 16.41 11.80
N ALA A 79 -0.79 16.68 10.56
CA ALA A 79 -0.06 17.55 9.66
C ALA A 79 0.10 18.97 10.23
N LEU A 80 -0.96 19.48 10.87
CA LEU A 80 -1.01 20.81 11.46
C LEU A 80 -0.37 20.90 12.84
N HIS A 81 -0.36 19.84 13.65
CA HIS A 81 -0.03 19.96 15.07
C HIS A 81 1.07 19.00 15.56
N SER A 82 1.29 17.88 14.88
CA SER A 82 2.31 16.90 15.31
C SER A 82 3.72 17.38 14.98
N LYS A 83 4.64 17.17 15.92
CA LYS A 83 6.09 17.38 15.70
C LYS A 83 6.82 16.12 15.25
N GLU A 84 6.21 14.95 15.43
CA GLU A 84 6.83 13.64 15.22
C GLU A 84 6.30 12.91 13.98
N GLN A 85 5.18 13.38 13.40
CA GLN A 85 4.54 12.82 12.22
C GLN A 85 4.34 13.90 11.16
N PHE A 86 4.10 13.50 9.91
CA PHE A 86 3.97 14.42 8.77
C PHE A 86 5.19 15.35 8.66
N LEU A 87 6.37 14.75 8.59
CA LEU A 87 7.64 15.44 8.51
C LEU A 87 7.89 15.88 7.06
N PRO A 88 8.05 17.19 6.79
CA PRO A 88 8.37 17.64 5.45
C PRO A 88 9.74 17.12 5.04
N THR A 89 9.89 16.73 3.79
CA THR A 89 11.19 16.41 3.23
C THR A 89 11.74 17.61 2.45
N PRO A 90 13.03 17.61 2.10
CA PRO A 90 13.61 18.60 1.20
C PRO A 90 13.14 18.48 -0.26
N VAL A 91 12.37 17.43 -0.61
CA VAL A 91 11.86 17.19 -1.97
C VAL A 91 10.62 18.04 -2.21
N THR A 92 10.79 19.19 -2.85
CA THR A 92 9.70 20.15 -3.11
C THR A 92 8.99 19.93 -4.45
N ARG A 93 9.56 19.09 -5.33
CA ARG A 93 8.96 18.70 -6.61
C ARG A 93 9.33 17.24 -6.91
N LEU A 94 8.43 16.50 -7.56
CA LEU A 94 8.73 15.16 -8.07
C LEU A 94 9.64 15.23 -9.31
N PRO A 95 10.39 14.16 -9.62
CA PRO A 95 11.27 14.13 -10.78
C PRO A 95 10.54 14.43 -12.09
N THR A 96 11.26 15.07 -13.00
CA THR A 96 10.79 15.47 -14.33
C THR A 96 10.77 14.30 -15.31
N GLY A 97 11.62 13.30 -15.08
CA GLY A 97 11.93 12.25 -16.05
C GLY A 97 13.14 12.59 -16.93
N LEU A 98 13.60 13.84 -16.94
CA LEU A 98 14.74 14.31 -17.74
C LEU A 98 16.08 14.09 -17.04
N GLU A 99 16.08 13.65 -15.78
CA GLU A 99 17.29 13.36 -15.03
C GLU A 99 18.12 12.29 -15.75
N THR A 100 19.42 12.57 -15.88
CA THR A 100 20.42 11.71 -16.54
C THR A 100 21.65 11.59 -15.67
N GLY A 101 22.41 10.51 -15.79
CA GLY A 101 23.69 10.34 -15.11
C GLY A 101 23.84 8.97 -14.48
N ARG A 102 25.05 8.68 -13.97
CA ARG A 102 25.36 7.40 -13.32
C ARG A 102 25.62 7.62 -11.84
N TYR A 103 24.86 6.94 -11.00
CA TYR A 103 24.86 7.12 -9.55
C TYR A 103 25.06 5.78 -8.85
N LEU A 104 25.79 5.81 -7.72
CA LEU A 104 25.77 4.74 -6.75
C LEU A 104 24.50 4.87 -5.92
N ALA A 105 23.73 3.79 -5.78
CA ALA A 105 22.49 3.76 -5.03
C ALA A 105 22.58 2.71 -3.93
N ILE A 106 22.23 3.12 -2.72
CA ILE A 106 22.20 2.25 -1.54
C ILE A 106 20.78 2.20 -1.02
N ASP A 107 20.30 1.01 -0.71
CA ASP A 107 19.02 0.79 -0.04
C ASP A 107 19.24 -0.03 1.23
N VAL A 108 19.07 0.62 2.38
CA VAL A 108 19.17 0.01 3.69
C VAL A 108 17.75 -0.25 4.21
N GLY A 109 17.31 -1.51 4.07
CA GLY A 109 16.04 -1.99 4.58
C GLY A 109 16.13 -2.54 6.00
N GLY A 110 15.01 -3.08 6.51
CA GLY A 110 14.99 -3.79 7.80
C GLY A 110 15.61 -5.19 7.76
N THR A 111 15.74 -5.78 6.57
CA THR A 111 16.17 -7.18 6.38
C THR A 111 17.38 -7.31 5.46
N ASN A 112 17.48 -6.45 4.43
CA ASN A 112 18.54 -6.54 3.43
C ASN A 112 19.18 -5.17 3.21
N LEU A 113 20.49 -5.19 2.93
CA LEU A 113 21.23 -4.10 2.32
C LEU A 113 21.34 -4.38 0.82
N ARG A 114 21.07 -3.38 -0.02
CA ARG A 114 21.34 -3.46 -1.46
C ARG A 114 22.21 -2.30 -1.89
N VAL A 115 23.16 -2.58 -2.77
CA VAL A 115 24.05 -1.57 -3.36
C VAL A 115 24.08 -1.81 -4.87
N ALA A 116 23.80 -0.76 -5.64
CA ALA A 116 23.78 -0.86 -7.09
C ALA A 116 24.31 0.41 -7.78
N PHE A 117 24.86 0.24 -8.98
CA PHE A 117 25.03 1.36 -9.91
C PHE A 117 23.81 1.48 -10.81
N ILE A 118 23.19 2.66 -10.78
CA ILE A 118 22.07 3.01 -11.65
C ILE A 118 22.48 4.11 -12.62
N GLU A 119 22.04 3.98 -13.86
CA GLU A 119 22.23 4.94 -14.94
C GLU A 119 20.86 5.45 -15.36
N LEU A 120 20.60 6.74 -15.10
CA LEU A 120 19.41 7.46 -15.52
C LEU A 120 19.62 7.89 -16.97
N LEU A 121 18.67 7.56 -17.84
CA LEU A 121 18.78 7.77 -19.29
C LEU A 121 18.05 9.01 -19.78
N GLY A 122 17.25 9.66 -18.91
CA GLY A 122 16.46 10.83 -19.22
C GLY A 122 15.38 10.55 -20.28
N GLU A 123 14.85 11.61 -20.87
CA GLU A 123 14.03 11.54 -22.08
C GLU A 123 14.87 12.01 -23.26
N VAL A 124 15.04 11.18 -24.29
CA VAL A 124 15.79 11.57 -25.49
C VAL A 124 15.02 12.69 -26.19
N ALA A 125 15.66 13.86 -26.31
CA ALA A 125 15.13 14.98 -27.09
C ALA A 125 14.89 14.56 -28.55
N GLU A 126 13.74 14.96 -29.08
CA GLU A 126 13.27 14.66 -30.43
C GLU A 126 14.34 14.99 -31.47
N SER A 127 14.79 13.98 -32.22
CA SER A 127 15.31 14.23 -33.57
C SER A 127 14.15 14.02 -34.53
N ASP A 128 13.63 15.14 -35.03
CA ASP A 128 12.89 15.30 -36.30
C ASP A 128 11.90 14.19 -36.67
N THR A 129 10.82 14.03 -35.90
CA THR A 129 9.65 13.29 -36.40
C THR A 129 8.62 14.28 -36.95
N PRO A 130 8.30 14.26 -38.27
CA PRO A 130 7.34 15.20 -38.85
C PRO A 130 5.95 15.00 -38.24
N PRO A 131 5.09 16.05 -38.21
CA PRO A 131 3.78 15.99 -37.56
C PRO A 131 2.89 14.95 -38.24
N GLY A 132 2.84 13.76 -37.65
CA GLY A 132 2.04 12.63 -38.11
C GLY A 132 0.67 12.54 -37.43
N ASP A 133 -0.22 11.83 -38.12
CA ASP A 133 -1.63 11.54 -37.78
C ASP A 133 -1.85 11.12 -36.31
N ALA A 134 -3.05 11.36 -35.76
CA ALA A 134 -3.38 11.10 -34.34
C ALA A 134 -3.16 9.63 -33.92
N SER A 135 -3.33 8.70 -34.86
CA SER A 135 -3.00 7.27 -34.68
C SER A 135 -1.50 7.01 -34.44
N ALA A 136 -0.62 7.80 -35.05
CA ALA A 136 0.82 7.69 -34.87
C ALA A 136 1.24 8.20 -33.48
N ARG A 137 0.60 9.27 -32.98
CA ARG A 137 0.84 9.79 -31.62
C ARG A 137 0.51 8.77 -30.54
N SER A 138 -0.63 8.08 -30.62
CA SER A 138 -0.99 7.01 -29.64
C SER A 138 -0.02 5.83 -29.65
N ARG A 139 0.50 5.43 -30.82
CA ARG A 139 1.50 4.37 -30.91
C ARG A 139 2.86 4.80 -30.36
N ASP A 140 3.23 6.06 -30.57
CA ASP A 140 4.49 6.59 -30.10
C ASP A 140 4.48 6.87 -28.58
N THR A 141 3.34 7.28 -28.01
CA THR A 141 3.16 7.38 -26.55
C THR A 141 3.28 6.03 -25.86
N LEU A 142 2.68 4.97 -26.42
CA LEU A 142 2.83 3.61 -25.88
C LEU A 142 4.27 3.11 -25.96
N ARG A 143 4.95 3.40 -27.07
CA ARG A 143 6.37 3.04 -27.25
C ARG A 143 7.28 3.82 -26.31
N LYS A 144 7.00 5.11 -26.04
CA LYS A 144 7.73 5.94 -25.06
C LYS A 144 7.52 5.43 -23.63
N ALA A 145 6.29 5.03 -23.27
CA ALA A 145 5.99 4.46 -21.97
C ALA A 145 6.66 3.10 -21.70
N GLN A 146 7.01 2.35 -22.76
CA GLN A 146 7.71 1.06 -22.66
C GLN A 146 9.24 1.17 -22.72
N ARG A 147 9.81 2.38 -22.90
CA ARG A 147 11.27 2.55 -22.96
C ARG A 147 11.90 2.39 -21.58
N GLN A 148 13.02 1.68 -21.53
CA GLN A 148 13.86 1.62 -20.36
C GLN A 148 14.42 3.03 -20.07
N ARG A 149 14.04 3.61 -18.93
CA ARG A 149 14.55 4.92 -18.46
C ARG A 149 15.71 4.79 -17.47
N VAL A 150 15.85 3.61 -16.88
CA VAL A 150 16.89 3.30 -15.89
C VAL A 150 17.60 2.04 -16.33
N LYS A 151 18.92 2.11 -16.43
CA LYS A 151 19.79 0.96 -16.65
C LYS A 151 20.54 0.64 -15.36
N ARG A 152 20.51 -0.62 -14.96
CA ARG A 152 21.28 -1.11 -13.81
C ARG A 152 22.46 -1.90 -14.33
N THR A 153 23.66 -1.55 -13.87
CA THR A 153 24.89 -2.16 -14.41
C THR A 153 25.52 -3.15 -13.44
N LEU A 154 25.34 -2.95 -12.13
CA LEU A 154 25.93 -3.79 -11.10
C LEU A 154 25.07 -3.68 -9.84
N GLU A 155 24.69 -4.80 -9.23
CA GLU A 155 23.88 -4.86 -8.02
C GLU A 155 24.33 -6.03 -7.15
N ARG A 156 24.42 -5.81 -5.84
CA ARG A 156 24.61 -6.84 -4.83
C ARG A 156 23.66 -6.60 -3.67
N ALA A 157 23.22 -7.70 -3.04
CA ALA A 157 22.33 -7.68 -1.89
C ALA A 157 22.84 -8.60 -0.79
N TRP A 158 22.75 -8.16 0.46
CA TRP A 158 23.18 -8.92 1.62
C TRP A 158 22.09 -8.92 2.71
N PRO A 159 21.82 -10.06 3.36
CA PRO A 159 20.95 -10.10 4.53
C PRO A 159 21.65 -9.40 5.72
N ILE A 160 20.91 -8.52 6.39
CA ILE A 160 21.34 -7.86 7.62
C ILE A 160 21.13 -8.84 8.77
N GLN A 161 22.23 -9.40 9.27
CA GLN A 161 22.22 -10.39 10.34
C GLN A 161 21.77 -9.77 11.67
N GLU A 162 21.15 -10.57 12.53
CA GLU A 162 20.55 -10.07 13.78
C GLU A 162 21.56 -9.43 14.73
N HIS A 163 22.80 -9.96 14.79
CA HIS A 163 23.86 -9.35 15.59
C HIS A 163 24.16 -7.92 15.13
N LEU A 164 24.22 -7.64 13.81
CA LEU A 164 24.43 -6.29 13.27
C LEU A 164 23.30 -5.31 13.63
N LYS A 165 22.09 -5.82 13.95
CA LYS A 165 20.99 -4.98 14.42
C LYS A 165 21.13 -4.65 15.91
N MET A 166 21.66 -5.59 16.69
CA MET A 166 21.73 -5.51 18.15
C MET A 166 23.07 -4.99 18.69
N ASP A 167 24.09 -4.98 17.85
CA ASP A 167 25.44 -4.50 18.16
C ASP A 167 25.49 -2.96 18.12
N LYS A 168 26.71 -2.41 18.29
CA LYS A 168 26.94 -0.96 18.23
C LYS A 168 26.69 -0.43 16.82
N ALA A 169 26.19 0.79 16.72
CA ALA A 169 25.92 1.43 15.43
C ALA A 169 27.16 1.40 14.52
N GLU A 170 28.35 1.64 15.06
CA GLU A 170 29.60 1.66 14.32
C GLU A 170 29.89 0.35 13.58
N ASP A 171 29.51 -0.79 14.15
CA ASP A 171 29.75 -2.11 13.54
C ASP A 171 28.85 -2.29 12.30
N LEU A 172 27.57 -1.91 12.39
CA LEU A 172 26.64 -1.92 11.27
C LEU A 172 27.15 -1.03 10.12
N PHE A 173 27.54 0.22 10.42
CA PHE A 173 27.98 1.14 9.37
C PHE A 173 29.36 0.80 8.79
N SER A 174 30.25 0.20 9.59
CA SER A 174 31.51 -0.37 9.11
C SER A 174 31.29 -1.53 8.15
N TRP A 175 30.29 -2.38 8.42
CA TRP A 175 29.87 -3.46 7.53
C TRP A 175 29.19 -2.94 6.25
N ILE A 176 28.33 -1.92 6.34
CA ILE A 176 27.76 -1.23 5.17
C ILE A 176 28.89 -0.69 4.29
N GLY A 177 29.90 -0.05 4.89
CA GLY A 177 31.09 0.44 4.19
C GLY A 177 31.86 -0.65 3.44
N ASP A 178 32.02 -1.84 4.01
CA ASP A 178 32.62 -3.00 3.35
C ASP A 178 31.82 -3.45 2.12
N CYS A 179 30.49 -3.52 2.25
CA CYS A 179 29.61 -3.93 1.15
C CYS A 179 29.63 -2.92 0.00
N ILE A 180 29.66 -1.61 0.31
CA ILE A 180 29.79 -0.56 -0.71
C ILE A 180 31.13 -0.69 -1.45
N ALA A 181 32.23 -0.85 -0.71
CA ALA A 181 33.56 -0.97 -1.26
C ALA A 181 33.69 -2.17 -2.21
N GLU A 182 33.05 -3.29 -1.89
CA GLU A 182 32.99 -4.47 -2.76
C GLU A 182 32.39 -4.14 -4.13
N VAL A 183 31.25 -3.43 -4.18
CA VAL A 183 30.58 -3.05 -5.44
C VAL A 183 31.37 -2.00 -6.21
N VAL A 184 31.94 -1.02 -5.52
CA VAL A 184 32.75 0.02 -6.17
C VAL A 184 34.02 -0.59 -6.77
N ALA A 185 34.71 -1.46 -6.04
CA ALA A 185 35.90 -2.15 -6.54
C ALA A 185 35.60 -3.03 -7.77
N GLU A 186 34.49 -3.77 -7.74
CA GLU A 186 34.05 -4.58 -8.88
C GLU A 186 33.70 -3.71 -10.09
N SER A 187 32.99 -2.60 -9.88
CA SER A 187 32.70 -1.67 -10.97
C SER A 187 33.97 -1.13 -11.61
N LEU A 188 35.01 -0.78 -10.84
CA LEU A 188 36.25 -0.20 -11.36
C LEU A 188 37.17 -1.21 -12.06
N THR A 189 37.03 -2.51 -11.76
CA THR A 189 37.81 -3.59 -12.40
C THR A 189 37.19 -4.11 -13.70
N SER A 190 35.93 -3.75 -13.99
CA SER A 190 35.22 -4.12 -15.22
C SER A 190 35.85 -3.49 -16.47
N GLU A 191 35.84 -4.21 -17.61
CA GLU A 191 36.47 -3.76 -18.87
C GLU A 191 35.85 -2.46 -19.42
N SER A 192 34.62 -2.14 -19.03
CA SER A 192 33.85 -0.94 -19.41
C SER A 192 34.31 0.36 -18.75
N THR A 193 35.11 0.31 -17.67
CA THR A 193 35.59 1.49 -16.91
C THR A 193 37.12 1.57 -16.86
N ARG A 194 37.82 0.81 -17.70
CA ARG A 194 39.28 0.90 -17.84
C ARG A 194 39.66 2.27 -18.42
N GLY A 195 39.97 3.24 -17.56
CA GLY A 195 40.61 4.49 -18.00
C GLY A 195 40.64 5.60 -16.98
N GLU A 196 39.53 5.87 -16.28
CA GLU A 196 39.45 6.99 -15.33
C GLU A 196 38.69 6.56 -14.07
N ILE A 197 39.42 6.45 -12.97
CA ILE A 197 38.84 6.31 -11.64
C ILE A 197 38.42 7.72 -11.22
N PRO A 198 37.12 8.03 -11.06
CA PRO A 198 36.70 9.36 -10.64
C PRO A 198 37.23 9.66 -9.23
N GLU A 199 37.52 10.93 -8.94
CA GLU A 199 37.99 11.34 -7.61
C GLU A 199 36.89 11.13 -6.54
N GLU A 200 35.65 11.43 -6.90
CA GLU A 200 34.46 11.19 -6.08
C GLU A 200 33.35 10.49 -6.87
N LEU A 201 32.58 9.63 -6.20
CA LEU A 201 31.39 8.99 -6.72
C LEU A 201 30.13 9.57 -6.08
N GLU A 202 29.20 10.07 -6.90
CA GLU A 202 27.91 10.56 -6.42
C GLU A 202 27.00 9.41 -6.03
N MET A 203 26.37 9.56 -4.86
CA MET A 203 25.63 8.49 -4.21
C MET A 203 24.28 8.96 -3.66
N GLY A 204 23.24 8.20 -3.94
CA GLY A 204 21.94 8.27 -3.29
C GLY A 204 21.77 7.16 -2.27
N ILE A 205 21.10 7.44 -1.16
CA ILE A 205 20.87 6.50 -0.07
C ILE A 205 19.39 6.52 0.32
N THR A 206 18.77 5.35 0.29
CA THR A 206 17.48 5.10 0.89
C THR A 206 17.70 4.41 2.23
N PHE A 207 17.11 4.97 3.29
CA PHE A 207 17.20 4.46 4.65
C PHE A 207 15.79 4.27 5.20
N SER A 208 15.36 3.01 5.37
CA SER A 208 13.97 2.60 5.66
C SER A 208 13.56 2.78 7.13
N PHE A 209 14.13 3.78 7.80
CA PHE A 209 13.95 4.07 9.23
C PHE A 209 13.54 5.53 9.43
N PRO A 210 12.95 5.87 10.58
CA PRO A 210 12.59 7.26 10.89
C PRO A 210 13.85 8.15 10.90
N ILE A 211 13.87 9.12 9.99
CA ILE A 211 14.94 10.11 9.84
C ILE A 211 14.37 11.52 9.94
N MET A 212 15.05 12.39 10.67
CA MET A 212 14.84 13.83 10.55
C MET A 212 15.75 14.36 9.46
N GLN A 213 15.15 14.99 8.45
CA GLN A 213 15.89 15.52 7.32
C GLN A 213 15.79 17.02 7.29
N GLU A 214 16.95 17.64 7.28
CA GLU A 214 17.08 19.06 7.10
C GLU A 214 17.35 19.38 5.62
N SER A 215 18.33 18.71 5.02
CA SER A 215 18.70 18.83 3.61
C SER A 215 18.64 17.46 2.92
N LEU A 216 18.75 17.43 1.59
CA LEU A 216 18.83 16.15 0.87
C LEU A 216 20.11 15.39 1.24
N THR A 217 21.20 16.08 1.58
CA THR A 217 22.50 15.46 1.84
C THR A 217 22.71 15.06 3.31
N GLU A 218 21.86 15.55 4.21
CA GLU A 218 22.00 15.38 5.67
C GLU A 218 20.72 14.84 6.29
N ALA A 219 20.88 13.82 7.13
CA ALA A 219 19.80 13.20 7.86
C ALA A 219 20.29 12.77 9.24
N THR A 220 19.46 12.99 10.25
CA THR A 220 19.65 12.46 11.60
C THR A 220 18.75 11.24 11.75
N LEU A 221 19.36 10.09 12.02
CA LEU A 221 18.64 8.87 12.39
C LEU A 221 18.13 9.02 13.82
N MET A 222 16.84 8.85 14.03
CA MET A 222 16.23 8.85 15.35
C MET A 222 16.35 7.48 16.02
N PRO A 223 16.17 7.36 17.36
CA PRO A 223 16.17 6.07 18.05
C PRO A 223 15.24 5.06 17.37
N MET A 224 15.77 3.86 17.09
CA MET A 224 15.14 2.95 16.13
C MET A 224 14.13 1.99 16.76
N GLY A 225 13.08 1.68 15.99
CA GLY A 225 12.22 0.51 16.16
C GLY A 225 12.72 -0.69 15.32
N LYS A 226 11.84 -1.67 15.04
CA LYS A 226 12.12 -2.83 14.16
C LYS A 226 13.27 -3.75 14.59
N GLY A 227 13.68 -3.70 15.86
CA GLY A 227 14.68 -4.60 16.45
C GLY A 227 16.14 -4.15 16.32
N PHE A 228 16.41 -2.87 16.06
CA PHE A 228 17.78 -2.35 16.06
C PHE A 228 18.11 -1.61 17.37
N ALA A 229 19.33 -1.78 17.87
CA ALA A 229 19.82 -1.23 19.14
C ALA A 229 20.44 0.18 19.02
N ILE A 230 19.98 1.00 18.08
CA ILE A 230 20.40 2.42 17.99
C ILE A 230 19.51 3.25 18.91
N SER A 231 20.08 3.67 20.04
CA SER A 231 19.37 4.33 21.15
C SER A 231 19.54 5.86 21.19
N SER A 232 20.33 6.44 20.29
CA SER A 232 20.61 7.87 20.24
C SER A 232 20.57 8.42 18.81
N ASP A 233 20.36 9.73 18.71
CA ASP A 233 20.44 10.47 17.45
C ASP A 233 21.82 10.29 16.81
N LEU A 234 21.82 10.00 15.50
CA LEU A 234 23.03 9.69 14.76
C LEU A 234 23.04 10.44 13.43
N ASP A 235 24.14 11.17 13.18
CA ASP A 235 24.39 11.80 11.89
C ASP A 235 24.70 10.72 10.84
N LEU A 236 23.71 10.43 9.99
CA LEU A 236 23.80 9.37 8.98
C LEU A 236 24.91 9.65 7.97
N ARG A 237 25.00 10.90 7.49
CA ARG A 237 25.99 11.28 6.49
C ARG A 237 27.40 11.00 7.01
N LYS A 238 27.68 11.44 8.23
CA LYS A 238 28.99 11.27 8.86
C LYS A 238 29.31 9.80 9.12
N ILE A 239 28.40 9.03 9.71
CA ILE A 239 28.72 7.64 10.07
C ILE A 239 28.85 6.73 8.83
N LEU A 240 28.07 6.97 7.77
CA LEU A 240 28.19 6.22 6.51
C LEU A 240 29.53 6.48 5.83
N LEU A 241 29.97 7.74 5.77
CA LEU A 241 31.27 8.10 5.21
C LEU A 241 32.41 7.52 6.07
N ASN A 242 32.31 7.59 7.39
CA ASN A 242 33.30 6.99 8.30
C ASN A 242 33.41 5.46 8.12
N GLY A 243 32.28 4.76 7.97
CA GLY A 243 32.24 3.32 7.73
C GLY A 243 32.95 2.91 6.44
N TYR A 244 32.92 3.76 5.42
CA TYR A 244 33.60 3.55 4.15
C TYR A 244 35.05 4.06 4.12
N GLU A 245 35.41 5.02 4.98
CA GLU A 245 36.68 5.75 4.94
C GLU A 245 37.93 4.84 4.90
N LYS A 246 37.88 3.70 5.60
CA LYS A 246 38.96 2.68 5.59
C LYS A 246 39.35 2.22 4.17
N HIS A 247 38.42 2.25 3.21
CA HIS A 247 38.62 1.86 1.81
C HIS A 247 39.09 2.98 0.88
N THR A 248 39.38 4.16 1.43
CA THR A 248 39.88 5.34 0.69
C THR A 248 41.32 5.71 1.02
N ARG A 249 41.89 5.12 2.08
CA ARG A 249 43.23 5.46 2.58
C ARG A 249 44.33 4.70 1.84
N ARG A 250 45.48 5.35 1.59
CA ARG A 250 46.69 4.70 1.07
C ARG A 250 47.34 3.85 2.18
N PRO A 251 47.71 2.59 1.92
CA PRO A 251 48.35 1.73 2.91
C PRO A 251 49.84 2.06 3.10
N ASP A 252 50.19 3.29 3.51
CA ASP A 252 51.55 3.67 3.90
C ASP A 252 51.79 3.65 5.43
N ASP A 253 50.78 3.36 6.26
CA ASP A 253 50.97 3.17 7.70
C ASP A 253 51.38 1.71 8.03
N GLU A 254 52.65 1.51 8.37
CA GLU A 254 53.33 0.21 8.60
C GLU A 254 52.81 -0.64 9.77
N HIS A 255 51.70 -0.28 10.42
CA HIS A 255 51.31 -0.86 11.72
C HIS A 255 50.11 -1.83 11.71
N GLU A 256 49.50 -2.16 10.56
CA GLU A 256 48.41 -3.16 10.51
C GLU A 256 48.84 -4.55 10.00
N PRO A 257 48.41 -5.65 10.65
CA PRO A 257 48.79 -7.02 10.29
C PRO A 257 48.23 -7.46 8.92
N SER A 258 49.05 -8.20 8.16
CA SER A 258 48.86 -8.47 6.72
C SER A 258 47.61 -9.28 6.32
N SER A 259 46.95 -9.94 7.27
CA SER A 259 45.70 -10.67 7.04
C SER A 259 44.48 -9.75 6.84
N LYS A 260 44.49 -8.54 7.42
CA LYS A 260 43.44 -7.51 7.21
C LYS A 260 43.63 -6.70 5.92
N ARG A 261 44.88 -6.58 5.43
CA ARG A 261 45.25 -5.85 4.20
C ARG A 261 44.57 -6.37 2.93
N ARG A 262 44.15 -7.65 2.89
CA ARG A 262 43.54 -8.28 1.69
C ARG A 262 42.10 -7.84 1.39
N LYS A 263 41.44 -7.09 2.27
CA LYS A 263 40.07 -6.58 2.08
C LYS A 263 39.98 -5.06 1.91
N LEU A 264 41.10 -4.34 1.93
CA LEU A 264 41.13 -2.89 1.80
C LEU A 264 41.39 -2.52 0.35
N PHE A 265 40.45 -1.80 -0.25
CA PHE A 265 40.55 -1.31 -1.62
C PHE A 265 41.14 0.11 -1.63
N ASN A 266 41.67 0.56 -2.78
CA ASN A 266 42.06 1.95 -3.01
C ASN A 266 41.00 2.60 -3.90
N LEU A 267 39.92 3.08 -3.28
CA LEU A 267 38.71 3.49 -3.99
C LEU A 267 38.48 5.01 -3.96
N PRO A 268 37.70 5.55 -4.91
CA PRO A 268 37.19 6.92 -4.86
C PRO A 268 36.52 7.25 -3.54
N LYS A 269 36.54 8.54 -3.19
CA LYS A 269 35.68 9.06 -2.13
C LYS A 269 34.22 8.99 -2.55
N LEU A 270 33.32 8.96 -1.57
CA LEU A 270 31.88 9.01 -1.82
C LEU A 270 31.36 10.41 -1.54
N LYS A 271 30.53 10.92 -2.45
CA LYS A 271 29.76 12.15 -2.29
C LYS A 271 28.29 11.79 -2.15
N ILE A 272 27.79 11.86 -0.92
CA ILE A 272 26.36 11.66 -0.63
C ILE A 272 25.59 12.86 -1.19
N ALA A 273 24.89 12.63 -2.31
CA ALA A 273 24.02 13.61 -2.95
C ALA A 273 22.64 13.61 -2.33
N ALA A 274 22.07 12.43 -2.03
CA ALA A 274 20.76 12.31 -1.41
C ALA A 274 20.75 11.22 -0.35
N ILE A 275 20.12 11.50 0.79
CA ILE A 275 19.64 10.56 1.78
C ILE A 275 18.12 10.71 1.80
N THR A 276 17.36 9.63 1.91
CA THR A 276 15.90 9.71 1.93
C THR A 276 15.28 8.51 2.64
N ASN A 277 13.98 8.63 2.96
CA ASN A 277 13.17 7.51 3.43
C ASN A 277 12.70 6.64 2.25
N ASP A 278 12.43 5.36 2.52
CA ASP A 278 11.99 4.37 1.54
C ASP A 278 10.70 4.75 0.81
N THR A 279 9.72 5.35 1.50
CA THR A 279 8.50 5.85 0.85
C THR A 279 8.79 6.97 -0.17
N VAL A 280 9.73 7.86 0.16
CA VAL A 280 10.13 8.99 -0.71
C VAL A 280 10.93 8.52 -1.92
N ALA A 281 11.83 7.55 -1.73
CA ALA A 281 12.48 6.87 -2.84
C ALA A 281 11.46 6.16 -3.75
N THR A 282 10.47 5.49 -3.15
CA THR A 282 9.42 4.76 -3.87
C THR A 282 8.58 5.69 -4.76
N ILE A 283 8.10 6.81 -4.22
CA ILE A 283 7.34 7.78 -5.03
C ILE A 283 8.22 8.42 -6.12
N ALA A 284 9.48 8.76 -5.82
CA ALA A 284 10.40 9.36 -6.80
C ALA A 284 10.72 8.40 -7.95
N SER A 285 11.02 7.13 -7.62
CA SER A 285 11.29 6.08 -8.61
C SER A 285 10.14 5.91 -9.61
N LEU A 286 8.92 5.80 -9.09
CA LEU A 286 7.77 5.60 -9.96
C LEU A 286 7.39 6.89 -10.70
N ALA A 287 7.51 8.07 -10.07
CA ALA A 287 7.25 9.34 -10.72
C ALA A 287 8.18 9.58 -11.92
N TYR A 288 9.47 9.23 -11.79
CA TYR A 288 10.44 9.28 -12.89
C TYR A 288 10.01 8.41 -14.08
N SER A 289 9.34 7.28 -13.82
CA SER A 289 8.90 6.32 -14.84
C SER A 289 7.54 6.67 -15.46
N VAL A 290 6.56 7.05 -14.64
CA VAL A 290 5.15 7.27 -15.02
C VAL A 290 4.92 8.57 -15.79
N LYS A 291 5.85 9.54 -15.76
CA LYS A 291 5.76 10.81 -16.50
C LYS A 291 5.46 10.69 -18.01
N SER A 292 5.63 9.50 -18.59
CA SER A 292 5.35 9.19 -19.99
C SER A 292 3.89 8.79 -20.29
N LEU A 293 3.04 8.57 -19.28
CA LEU A 293 1.67 8.12 -19.45
C LEU A 293 0.68 9.30 -19.46
N PRO A 294 -0.20 9.40 -20.48
CA PRO A 294 -1.22 10.44 -20.51
C PRO A 294 -2.22 10.24 -19.38
N ASN A 295 -2.56 11.32 -18.68
CA ASN A 295 -3.56 11.35 -17.60
C ASN A 295 -3.26 10.47 -16.38
N SER A 296 -2.03 9.98 -16.22
CA SER A 296 -1.60 9.31 -14.99
C SER A 296 -0.58 10.18 -14.25
N ARG A 297 -0.70 10.26 -12.92
CA ARG A 297 0.39 10.80 -12.09
C ARG A 297 0.54 10.02 -10.81
N VAL A 298 1.76 10.01 -10.28
CA VAL A 298 2.01 9.45 -8.96
C VAL A 298 1.59 10.46 -7.89
N ALA A 299 0.65 10.05 -7.05
CA ALA A 299 0.07 10.87 -5.99
C ALA A 299 0.61 10.50 -4.61
N MET A 300 1.02 9.25 -4.40
CA MET A 300 1.44 8.74 -3.10
C MET A 300 2.50 7.65 -3.27
N GLY A 301 3.40 7.50 -2.30
CA GLY A 301 4.26 6.34 -2.15
C GLY A 301 3.95 5.61 -0.85
N ILE A 302 3.81 4.28 -0.89
CA ILE A 302 3.57 3.46 0.30
C ILE A 302 4.56 2.30 0.37
N ILE A 303 4.87 1.91 1.61
CA ILE A 303 5.62 0.70 1.92
C ILE A 303 4.71 -0.23 2.70
N VAL A 304 4.59 -1.48 2.25
CA VAL A 304 3.90 -2.55 2.98
C VAL A 304 4.78 -3.79 2.95
N GLY A 305 5.76 -3.82 3.87
CA GLY A 305 6.80 -4.84 3.95
C GLY A 305 7.02 -5.26 5.39
N THR A 306 8.27 -5.28 5.88
CA THR A 306 8.56 -5.55 7.30
C THR A 306 7.81 -4.58 8.23
N GLY A 307 7.74 -3.31 7.83
CA GLY A 307 6.88 -2.28 8.43
C GLY A 307 5.94 -1.66 7.41
N CYS A 308 5.24 -0.60 7.81
CA CYS A 308 4.34 0.15 6.97
C CYS A 308 4.58 1.65 7.09
N ASN A 309 4.58 2.38 5.98
CA ASN A 309 4.67 3.85 5.97
C ASN A 309 4.10 4.42 4.65
N ALA A 310 3.87 5.74 4.61
CA ALA A 310 3.45 6.45 3.42
C ALA A 310 4.09 7.84 3.29
N THR A 311 4.19 8.29 2.04
CA THR A 311 4.53 9.66 1.68
C THR A 311 3.55 10.21 0.65
N ILE A 312 3.31 11.51 0.71
CA ILE A 312 2.44 12.22 -0.23
C ILE A 312 2.90 13.69 -0.35
N PRO A 313 2.87 14.30 -1.55
CA PRO A 313 3.00 15.75 -1.68
C PRO A 313 1.87 16.48 -0.94
N MET A 314 2.21 17.53 -0.19
CA MET A 314 1.24 18.36 0.52
C MET A 314 1.59 19.84 0.35
N LYS A 315 0.55 20.68 0.24
CA LYS A 315 0.70 22.14 0.26
C LYS A 315 1.27 22.59 1.60
N LEU A 316 2.18 23.56 1.58
CA LEU A 316 2.77 24.12 2.81
C LEU A 316 1.71 24.76 3.72
N SER A 317 0.61 25.27 3.15
CA SER A 317 -0.53 25.81 3.90
C SER A 317 -1.32 24.75 4.68
N SER A 318 -1.10 23.46 4.39
CA SER A 318 -1.73 22.34 5.09
C SER A 318 -0.83 21.74 6.18
N LEU A 319 0.34 22.32 6.41
CA LEU A 319 1.31 21.87 7.40
C LEU A 319 1.43 22.87 8.56
N HIS A 320 1.92 22.42 9.71
CA HIS A 320 2.26 23.33 10.81
C HIS A 320 3.20 24.45 10.34
N ASN A 321 3.00 25.66 10.87
CA ASN A 321 3.77 26.85 10.49
C ASN A 321 5.29 26.67 10.60
N SER A 322 5.79 25.91 11.58
CA SER A 322 7.23 25.65 11.71
C SER A 322 7.76 24.76 10.57
N LYS A 323 7.00 23.74 10.16
CA LYS A 323 7.34 22.82 9.07
C LYS A 323 7.36 23.57 7.73
N ALA A 324 6.32 24.37 7.47
CA ALA A 324 6.23 25.20 6.27
C ALA A 324 7.40 26.20 6.18
N LYS A 325 7.72 26.91 7.27
CA LYS A 325 8.85 27.85 7.32
C LYS A 325 10.19 27.16 7.07
N GLN A 326 10.40 25.96 7.61
CA GLN A 326 11.63 25.19 7.40
C GLN A 326 11.86 24.90 5.91
N VAL A 327 10.80 24.55 5.17
CA VAL A 327 10.87 24.34 3.72
C VAL A 327 11.12 25.66 2.98
N GLN A 328 10.36 26.71 3.30
CA GLN A 328 10.47 28.03 2.66
C GLN A 328 11.83 28.71 2.87
N GLN A 329 12.47 28.48 4.01
CA GLN A 329 13.83 28.97 4.27
C GLN A 329 14.86 28.40 3.29
N ARG A 330 14.61 27.19 2.76
CA ARG A 330 15.51 26.49 1.83
C ARG A 330 15.10 26.70 0.38
N ASN A 331 13.80 26.72 0.11
CA ASN A 331 13.23 27.00 -1.19
C ASN A 331 12.08 28.02 -1.03
N PRO A 332 12.36 29.34 -1.16
CA PRO A 332 11.34 30.38 -0.98
C PRO A 332 10.17 30.31 -1.97
N GLU A 333 10.38 29.67 -3.13
CA GLU A 333 9.37 29.51 -4.17
C GLU A 333 8.49 28.26 -3.98
N ALA A 334 8.80 27.40 -3.00
CA ALA A 334 8.02 26.20 -2.74
C ALA A 334 6.64 26.54 -2.18
N ASP A 335 5.59 26.02 -2.82
CA ASP A 335 4.21 26.01 -2.36
C ASP A 335 3.76 24.64 -1.84
N GLU A 336 4.49 23.58 -2.19
CA GLU A 336 4.31 22.21 -1.73
C GLU A 336 5.64 21.53 -1.34
N THR A 337 5.51 20.41 -0.63
CA THR A 337 6.63 19.49 -0.35
C THR A 337 6.14 18.05 -0.24
N VAL A 338 7.01 17.09 -0.54
CA VAL A 338 6.79 15.68 -0.23
C VAL A 338 6.93 15.50 1.29
N VAL A 339 5.91 14.90 1.90
CA VAL A 339 5.84 14.68 3.35
C VAL A 339 5.99 13.20 3.67
N ASN A 340 6.92 12.85 4.54
CA ASN A 340 6.95 11.54 5.19
C ASN A 340 5.93 11.52 6.33
N THR A 341 4.91 10.69 6.22
CA THR A 341 3.75 10.76 7.14
C THR A 341 4.03 10.12 8.49
N GLU A 342 4.83 9.05 8.53
CA GLU A 342 4.94 8.15 9.69
C GLU A 342 3.54 7.80 10.24
N TRP A 343 2.59 7.50 9.33
CA TRP A 343 1.16 7.33 9.63
C TRP A 343 0.84 6.16 10.57
N THR A 344 1.84 5.38 10.97
CA THR A 344 1.69 4.24 11.87
C THR A 344 1.93 4.59 13.33
N ILE A 345 2.58 5.72 13.61
CA ILE A 345 2.82 6.22 14.97
C ILE A 345 1.49 6.51 15.67
N SER A 346 1.49 6.33 16.99
CA SER A 346 0.33 6.38 17.89
C SER A 346 -0.62 7.59 17.75
N GLY A 347 -0.15 8.73 17.22
CA GLY A 347 -1.02 9.88 16.93
C GLY A 347 -2.14 9.56 15.93
N ALA A 348 -1.95 8.60 15.03
CA ALA A 348 -2.95 8.14 14.08
C ALA A 348 -3.88 7.02 14.63
N ALA A 349 -3.65 6.58 15.86
CA ALA A 349 -4.39 5.47 16.47
C ALA A 349 -5.85 5.75 16.90
N PRO A 350 -6.28 6.99 17.24
CA PRO A 350 -7.63 7.23 17.76
C PRO A 350 -8.77 6.64 16.91
N PRO A 351 -8.78 6.79 15.57
CA PRO A 351 -9.81 6.16 14.71
C PRO A 351 -9.95 4.65 14.87
N LEU A 352 -8.84 3.93 15.15
CA LEU A 352 -8.84 2.49 15.35
C LEU A 352 -9.56 2.10 16.64
N LYS A 353 -9.37 2.91 17.69
CA LYS A 353 -10.03 2.72 19.00
C LYS A 353 -11.51 3.08 18.93
N GLU A 354 -11.82 4.22 18.31
CA GLU A 354 -13.20 4.73 18.19
C GLU A 354 -14.12 3.79 17.41
N LEU A 355 -13.58 3.03 16.47
CA LEU A 355 -14.32 2.05 15.67
C LEU A 355 -14.21 0.61 16.21
N ASN A 356 -13.66 0.42 17.41
CA ASN A 356 -13.45 -0.90 18.03
C ASN A 356 -12.73 -1.91 17.11
N ILE A 357 -11.78 -1.43 16.31
CA ILE A 357 -11.04 -2.27 15.38
C ILE A 357 -10.00 -3.10 16.14
N ILE A 358 -9.42 -2.56 17.22
CA ILE A 358 -8.36 -3.21 17.99
C ILE A 358 -8.94 -4.37 18.79
N THR A 359 -8.49 -5.58 18.50
CA THR A 359 -8.88 -6.82 19.17
C THR A 359 -7.98 -7.11 20.38
N HIS A 360 -8.38 -8.08 21.20
CA HIS A 360 -7.56 -8.48 22.35
C HIS A 360 -6.21 -9.13 21.93
N TRP A 361 -6.14 -9.82 20.78
CA TRP A 361 -4.87 -10.33 20.24
C TRP A 361 -3.93 -9.19 19.83
N ASP A 362 -4.46 -8.10 19.28
CA ASP A 362 -3.65 -6.92 18.96
C ASP A 362 -3.10 -6.26 20.23
N ILE A 363 -3.88 -6.25 21.31
CA ILE A 363 -3.46 -5.72 22.62
C ILE A 363 -2.35 -6.59 23.22
N GLU A 364 -2.48 -7.92 23.16
CA GLU A 364 -1.43 -8.85 23.62
C GLU A 364 -0.13 -8.63 22.85
N LEU A 365 -0.22 -8.55 21.51
CA LEU A 365 0.92 -8.27 20.64
C LEU A 365 1.58 -6.92 20.95
N ASP A 366 0.78 -5.86 21.12
CA ASP A 366 1.27 -4.52 21.46
C ASP A 366 2.02 -4.52 22.80
N GLN A 367 1.46 -5.16 23.83
CA GLN A 367 2.08 -5.26 25.16
C GLN A 367 3.41 -6.02 25.15
N ALA A 368 3.56 -7.01 24.27
CA ALA A 368 4.80 -7.77 24.10
C ALA A 368 5.87 -7.01 23.28
N CYS A 369 5.52 -5.91 22.61
CA CYS A 369 6.48 -5.12 21.85
C CYS A 369 7.45 -4.36 22.78
N ALA A 370 8.66 -4.06 22.27
CA ALA A 370 9.68 -3.34 23.03
C ALA A 370 9.23 -1.94 23.50
N ARG A 371 8.29 -1.32 22.78
CA ARG A 371 7.69 -0.03 23.14
C ARG A 371 6.17 -0.10 22.90
N PRO A 372 5.40 -0.60 23.87
CA PRO A 372 3.95 -0.71 23.74
C PRO A 372 3.30 0.65 23.44
N GLY A 373 2.31 0.63 22.56
CA GLY A 373 1.56 1.78 22.08
C GLY A 373 2.31 2.64 21.06
N PHE A 374 3.50 2.25 20.59
CA PHE A 374 4.29 3.10 19.70
C PHE A 374 3.74 3.16 18.27
N GLN A 375 3.51 2.00 17.64
CA GLN A 375 3.04 1.90 16.25
C GLN A 375 1.85 0.94 16.10
N PRO A 376 0.70 1.22 16.75
CA PRO A 376 -0.44 0.30 16.80
C PRO A 376 -0.97 -0.11 15.42
N PHE A 377 -0.91 0.80 14.43
CA PHE A 377 -1.32 0.45 13.06
C PHE A 377 -0.32 -0.48 12.37
N GLU A 378 0.98 -0.33 12.64
CA GLU A 378 2.01 -1.24 12.09
C GLU A 378 1.89 -2.65 12.68
N TYR A 379 1.48 -2.80 13.93
CA TYR A 379 1.29 -4.13 14.54
C TYR A 379 0.22 -4.97 13.85
N MET A 380 -0.78 -4.31 13.23
CA MET A 380 -1.86 -4.99 12.49
C MET A 380 -1.55 -5.18 10.99
N THR A 381 -0.54 -4.49 10.46
CA THR A 381 -0.31 -4.40 8.99
C THR A 381 1.09 -4.74 8.53
N GLY A 382 2.09 -4.64 9.41
CA GLY A 382 3.51 -4.85 9.12
C GLY A 382 3.91 -6.32 9.14
N GLY A 383 4.79 -6.70 8.22
CA GLY A 383 5.22 -8.09 8.01
C GLY A 383 6.08 -8.65 9.12
N ARG A 384 6.63 -7.81 9.99
CA ARG A 384 7.23 -8.26 11.26
C ARG A 384 6.20 -8.87 12.21
N TYR A 385 4.96 -8.40 12.13
CA TYR A 385 3.93 -8.65 13.14
C TYR A 385 2.80 -9.57 12.67
N ILE A 386 2.51 -9.63 11.35
CA ILE A 386 1.44 -10.49 10.80
C ILE A 386 1.61 -11.96 11.22
N GLY A 387 2.81 -12.53 11.07
CA GLY A 387 3.08 -13.91 11.48
C GLY A 387 2.87 -14.14 12.99
N GLU A 388 3.25 -13.17 13.82
CA GLU A 388 3.07 -13.24 15.27
C GLU A 388 1.60 -13.10 15.67
N LEU A 389 0.86 -12.18 15.04
CA LEU A 389 -0.58 -12.04 15.26
C LEU A 389 -1.31 -13.33 14.91
N ILE A 390 -0.96 -13.96 13.79
CA ILE A 390 -1.51 -15.27 13.40
C ILE A 390 -1.15 -16.36 14.42
N ARG A 391 0.09 -16.37 14.93
CA ARG A 391 0.53 -17.31 15.97
C ARG A 391 -0.32 -17.18 17.24
N LEU A 392 -0.56 -15.95 17.69
CA LEU A 392 -1.37 -15.65 18.87
C LEU A 392 -2.80 -16.16 18.69
N ILE A 393 -3.45 -15.81 17.57
CA ILE A 393 -4.83 -16.23 17.26
C ILE A 393 -4.93 -17.75 17.14
N LEU A 394 -3.97 -18.41 16.48
CA LEU A 394 -3.98 -19.86 16.32
C LEU A 394 -3.74 -20.59 17.63
N CYS A 395 -2.79 -20.13 18.45
CA CYS A 395 -2.53 -20.69 19.77
C CYS A 395 -3.78 -20.57 20.67
N ASP A 396 -4.44 -19.42 20.62
CA ASP A 396 -5.70 -19.20 21.36
C ASP A 396 -6.82 -20.12 20.86
N TYR A 397 -7.03 -20.22 19.53
CA TYR A 397 -8.02 -21.13 18.97
C TYR A 397 -7.81 -22.59 19.38
N LEU A 398 -6.57 -23.09 19.21
CA LEU A 398 -6.25 -24.49 19.51
C LEU A 398 -6.36 -24.82 21.00
N THR A 399 -6.13 -23.85 21.89
CA THR A 399 -6.22 -24.07 23.34
C THR A 399 -7.64 -23.88 23.88
N THR A 400 -8.38 -22.88 23.40
CA THR A 400 -9.72 -22.56 23.90
C THR A 400 -10.82 -23.36 23.21
N GLN A 401 -10.74 -23.52 21.88
CA GLN A 401 -11.72 -24.27 21.08
C GLN A 401 -11.28 -25.72 20.86
N GLY A 402 -9.97 -25.93 20.67
CA GLY A 402 -9.40 -27.28 20.46
C GLY A 402 -9.12 -28.06 21.74
N GLY A 403 -9.20 -27.45 22.92
CA GLY A 403 -8.98 -28.10 24.21
C GLY A 403 -7.54 -28.55 24.48
N LEU A 404 -6.58 -28.11 23.65
CA LEU A 404 -5.16 -28.47 23.80
C LEU A 404 -4.47 -27.64 24.88
N SER A 405 -3.43 -28.18 25.50
CA SER A 405 -2.54 -27.37 26.33
C SER A 405 -1.41 -26.78 25.50
N LYS A 406 -0.80 -25.66 25.94
CA LYS A 406 0.41 -25.11 25.29
C LYS A 406 1.58 -26.10 25.22
N LYS A 407 1.59 -27.16 26.05
CA LYS A 407 2.62 -28.21 26.04
C LYS A 407 2.43 -29.22 24.91
N ASP A 408 1.24 -29.26 24.33
CA ASP A 408 0.88 -30.14 23.21
C ASP A 408 1.23 -29.51 21.86
N LEU A 409 1.47 -28.20 21.84
CA LEU A 409 1.67 -27.44 20.62
C LEU A 409 3.14 -27.44 20.16
N PRO A 410 3.40 -27.35 18.84
CA PRO A 410 4.73 -27.15 18.29
C PRO A 410 5.44 -25.94 18.92
N ALA A 411 6.75 -26.04 19.14
CA ALA A 411 7.53 -24.98 19.77
C ALA A 411 7.39 -23.62 19.05
N SER A 412 7.24 -23.62 17.72
CA SER A 412 7.04 -22.40 16.93
C SER A 412 5.68 -21.74 17.14
N LEU A 413 4.67 -22.45 17.64
CA LEU A 413 3.38 -21.86 18.03
C LEU A 413 3.41 -21.29 19.45
N VAL A 414 4.38 -21.69 20.27
CA VAL A 414 4.53 -21.23 21.66
C VAL A 414 5.54 -20.09 21.76
N LYS A 415 6.63 -20.15 21.00
CA LYS A 415 7.71 -19.17 21.02
C LYS A 415 7.33 -17.93 20.22
N GLU A 416 7.41 -16.77 20.87
CA GLU A 416 7.20 -15.45 20.25
C GLU A 416 8.07 -15.28 18.99
N TYR A 417 7.47 -14.73 17.94
CA TYR A 417 8.08 -14.45 16.64
C TYR A 417 8.71 -15.65 15.91
N ALA A 418 8.44 -16.88 16.36
CA ALA A 418 8.94 -18.07 15.66
C ALA A 418 8.17 -18.37 14.36
N LEU A 419 6.94 -17.85 14.23
CA LEU A 419 6.13 -17.98 13.04
C LEU A 419 6.26 -16.73 12.16
N THR A 420 6.97 -16.85 11.04
CA THR A 420 7.26 -15.70 10.18
C THR A 420 6.17 -15.48 9.13
N THR A 421 5.98 -14.22 8.70
CA THR A 421 5.06 -13.88 7.61
C THR A 421 5.43 -14.57 6.29
N SER A 422 6.72 -14.85 6.04
CA SER A 422 7.15 -15.62 4.87
C SER A 422 6.66 -17.06 4.94
N PHE A 423 6.78 -17.73 6.09
CA PHE A 423 6.25 -19.09 6.28
C PHE A 423 4.73 -19.13 6.04
N ILE A 424 3.99 -18.14 6.57
CA ILE A 424 2.55 -18.04 6.31
C ILE A 424 2.25 -17.88 4.82
N SER A 425 2.95 -16.96 4.14
CA SER A 425 2.77 -16.69 2.72
C SER A 425 3.07 -17.93 1.87
N ASP A 426 4.19 -18.60 2.14
CA ASP A 426 4.79 -19.56 1.24
C ASP A 426 4.25 -20.98 1.47
N GLU A 427 4.01 -21.35 2.73
CA GLU A 427 3.57 -22.69 3.11
C GLU A 427 2.05 -22.72 3.37
N VAL A 428 1.51 -21.78 4.15
CA VAL A 428 0.09 -21.83 4.58
C VAL A 428 -0.87 -21.31 3.50
N ALA A 429 -0.61 -20.11 2.97
CA ALA A 429 -1.53 -19.44 2.06
C ALA A 429 -1.53 -20.02 0.64
N ARG A 430 -0.42 -20.65 0.22
CA ARG A 430 -0.27 -21.27 -1.12
C ARG A 430 -0.68 -22.74 -1.17
N SER A 431 -0.93 -23.37 -0.02
CA SER A 431 -1.28 -24.78 0.00
C SER A 431 -2.62 -25.06 -0.71
N ARG A 432 -2.68 -26.19 -1.42
CA ARG A 432 -3.76 -26.54 -2.36
C ARG A 432 -4.98 -27.11 -1.66
N SER A 433 -4.76 -27.82 -0.55
CA SER A 433 -5.83 -28.47 0.22
C SER A 433 -5.45 -28.51 1.70
N ASP A 434 -6.45 -28.68 2.57
CA ASP A 434 -6.20 -28.79 4.01
C ASP A 434 -5.46 -30.08 4.39
N HIS A 435 -5.61 -31.16 3.61
CA HIS A 435 -4.87 -32.41 3.81
C HIS A 435 -3.39 -32.29 3.44
N ASP A 436 -3.09 -31.63 2.31
CA ASP A 436 -1.71 -31.36 1.91
C ASP A 436 -1.04 -30.45 2.94
N LEU A 437 -1.73 -29.38 3.35
CA LEU A 437 -1.26 -28.47 4.38
C LEU A 437 -1.01 -29.20 5.71
N ALA A 438 -1.92 -30.06 6.16
CA ALA A 438 -1.70 -30.85 7.38
C ALA A 438 -0.44 -31.71 7.30
N SER A 439 -0.18 -32.33 6.14
CA SER A 439 1.00 -33.18 5.90
C SER A 439 2.29 -32.37 5.88
N GLU A 440 2.26 -31.17 5.31
CA GLU A 440 3.38 -30.22 5.31
C GLU A 440 3.65 -29.69 6.72
N LEU A 441 2.61 -29.28 7.44
CA LEU A 441 2.69 -28.79 8.82
C LEU A 441 3.22 -29.85 9.78
N ALA A 442 2.83 -31.11 9.63
CA ALA A 442 3.38 -32.22 10.42
C ALA A 442 4.91 -32.38 10.26
N GLN A 443 5.46 -31.99 9.10
CA GLN A 443 6.90 -32.03 8.85
C GLN A 443 7.61 -30.75 9.30
N SER A 444 7.03 -29.58 9.01
CA SER A 444 7.68 -28.29 9.29
C SER A 444 7.47 -27.80 10.72
N LEU A 445 6.33 -28.13 11.33
CA LEU A 445 5.90 -27.72 12.67
C LEU A 445 5.43 -28.95 13.47
N PRO A 446 6.30 -29.96 13.70
CA PRO A 446 5.89 -31.17 14.39
C PRO A 446 5.48 -30.88 15.84
N PRO A 447 4.44 -31.56 16.36
CA PRO A 447 4.11 -31.52 17.78
C PRO A 447 5.24 -32.13 18.62
N PRO A 448 5.35 -31.78 19.92
CA PRO A 448 6.32 -32.39 20.82
C PRO A 448 6.10 -33.90 20.94
N GLU A 449 7.17 -34.68 21.14
CA GLU A 449 7.10 -36.15 21.30
C GLU A 449 6.19 -36.60 22.46
N SER A 450 5.97 -35.71 23.44
CA SER A 450 5.07 -35.96 24.57
C SER A 450 3.59 -35.73 24.27
N SER A 451 3.25 -35.20 23.09
CA SER A 451 1.87 -34.90 22.72
C SER A 451 1.26 -36.02 21.89
N GLU A 452 -0.01 -36.30 22.13
CA GLU A 452 -0.82 -37.19 21.30
C GLU A 452 -1.52 -36.45 20.14
N TRP A 453 -1.48 -35.11 20.14
CA TRP A 453 -2.06 -34.29 19.10
C TRP A 453 -1.16 -34.23 17.86
N ASN A 454 -1.77 -34.22 16.66
CA ASN A 454 -1.07 -34.03 15.40
C ASN A 454 -1.90 -33.18 14.44
N TRP A 455 -1.26 -32.59 13.44
CA TRP A 455 -1.94 -31.84 12.40
C TRP A 455 -2.86 -32.74 11.58
N ASP A 456 -4.07 -32.23 11.36
CA ASP A 456 -5.13 -32.84 10.57
C ASP A 456 -5.78 -31.78 9.66
N ALA A 457 -6.70 -32.19 8.80
CA ALA A 457 -7.37 -31.26 7.89
C ALA A 457 -8.15 -30.15 8.62
N PRO A 458 -8.91 -30.41 9.71
CA PRO A 458 -9.56 -29.37 10.48
C PRO A 458 -8.61 -28.31 11.09
N SER A 459 -7.51 -28.73 11.72
CA SER A 459 -6.54 -27.81 12.32
C SER A 459 -5.73 -27.04 11.26
N ALA A 460 -5.37 -27.68 10.15
CA ALA A 460 -4.77 -27.01 9.01
C ALA A 460 -5.72 -25.99 8.37
N ASN A 461 -7.00 -26.33 8.24
CA ASN A 461 -8.05 -25.41 7.79
C ASN A 461 -8.16 -24.20 8.71
N ALA A 462 -8.17 -24.42 10.03
CA ALA A 462 -8.22 -23.35 11.01
C ALA A 462 -7.04 -22.38 10.85
N PHE A 463 -5.83 -22.92 10.73
CA PHE A 463 -4.63 -22.12 10.48
C PHE A 463 -4.75 -21.30 9.18
N ARG A 464 -5.14 -21.93 8.08
CA ARG A 464 -5.32 -21.26 6.79
C ARG A 464 -6.39 -20.16 6.84
N LYS A 465 -7.52 -20.40 7.51
CA LYS A 465 -8.63 -19.43 7.64
C LYS A 465 -8.26 -18.25 8.55
N ILE A 466 -7.53 -18.49 9.64
CA ILE A 466 -6.96 -17.44 10.49
C ILE A 466 -6.02 -16.56 9.67
N ALA A 467 -5.06 -17.17 8.95
CA ALA A 467 -4.11 -16.44 8.12
C ALA A 467 -4.81 -15.55 7.09
N ARG A 468 -5.80 -16.11 6.38
CA ARG A 468 -6.61 -15.36 5.40
C ARG A 468 -7.41 -14.22 6.03
N THR A 469 -7.92 -14.41 7.25
CA THR A 469 -8.70 -13.38 7.96
C THR A 469 -7.81 -12.21 8.38
N VAL A 470 -6.63 -12.49 8.94
CA VAL A 470 -5.63 -11.46 9.27
C VAL A 470 -5.15 -10.73 8.02
N GLN A 471 -4.88 -11.47 6.93
CA GLN A 471 -4.51 -10.88 5.65
C GLN A 471 -5.58 -9.91 5.14
N ARG A 472 -6.85 -10.34 5.15
CA ARG A 472 -7.98 -9.54 4.66
C ARG A 472 -8.18 -8.28 5.49
N ARG A 473 -8.10 -8.40 6.81
CA ARG A 473 -8.13 -7.27 7.74
C ARG A 473 -7.01 -6.29 7.44
N SER A 474 -5.76 -6.77 7.34
CA SER A 474 -4.59 -5.94 7.03
C SER A 474 -4.74 -5.18 5.70
N ALA A 475 -5.16 -5.85 4.62
CA ALA A 475 -5.40 -5.22 3.32
C ALA A 475 -6.49 -4.13 3.38
N GLY A 476 -7.60 -4.39 4.09
CA GLY A 476 -8.66 -3.40 4.30
C GLY A 476 -8.19 -2.17 5.09
N LEU A 477 -7.40 -2.38 6.14
CA LEU A 477 -6.81 -1.30 6.95
C LEU A 477 -5.86 -0.42 6.12
N ILE A 478 -4.98 -1.03 5.32
CA ILE A 478 -4.10 -0.29 4.39
C ILE A 478 -4.90 0.51 3.37
N ALA A 479 -5.93 -0.10 2.77
CA ALA A 479 -6.80 0.59 1.82
C ALA A 479 -7.50 1.81 2.44
N ALA A 480 -8.03 1.68 3.66
CA ALA A 480 -8.64 2.79 4.39
C ALA A 480 -7.64 3.90 4.69
N ALA A 481 -6.40 3.57 5.09
CA ALA A 481 -5.34 4.54 5.31
C ALA A 481 -4.93 5.28 4.03
N VAL A 482 -4.77 4.56 2.91
CA VAL A 482 -4.51 5.14 1.59
C VAL A 482 -5.59 6.13 1.18
N VAL A 483 -6.86 5.71 1.23
CA VAL A 483 -8.01 6.56 0.87
C VAL A 483 -8.10 7.77 1.82
N GLY A 484 -7.91 7.57 3.12
CA GLY A 484 -7.90 8.66 4.09
C GLY A 484 -6.80 9.68 3.84
N LEU A 485 -5.59 9.23 3.47
CA LEU A 485 -4.46 10.10 3.18
C LEU A 485 -4.60 10.84 1.84
N LEU A 486 -5.14 10.20 0.80
CA LEU A 486 -5.51 10.89 -0.45
C LEU A 486 -6.54 12.00 -0.19
N ALA A 487 -7.55 11.73 0.64
CA ALA A 487 -8.54 12.73 1.03
C ALA A 487 -7.95 13.84 1.93
N CYS A 488 -6.96 13.51 2.77
CA CYS A 488 -6.20 14.49 3.56
C CYS A 488 -5.50 15.50 2.65
N ALA A 489 -4.81 15.00 1.61
CA ALA A 489 -4.10 15.80 0.62
C ALA A 489 -5.02 16.47 -0.43
N GLN A 490 -6.34 16.31 -0.31
CA GLN A 490 -7.35 16.85 -1.24
C GLN A 490 -7.25 16.27 -2.67
N GLU A 491 -6.70 15.06 -2.79
CA GLU A 491 -6.63 14.35 -4.07
C GLU A 491 -7.99 13.79 -4.49
N ILE A 492 -8.75 13.34 -3.51
CA ILE A 492 -10.10 12.82 -3.63
C ILE A 492 -10.99 13.50 -2.59
N GLU A 493 -12.30 13.42 -2.80
CA GLU A 493 -13.29 13.82 -1.81
C GLU A 493 -13.90 12.57 -1.19
N LEU A 494 -14.26 12.64 0.10
CA LEU A 494 -15.03 11.63 0.83
C LEU A 494 -16.34 12.26 1.29
N LYS A 495 -17.46 11.55 1.11
CA LYS A 495 -18.79 12.02 1.51
C LYS A 495 -19.13 11.58 2.92
N VAL A 496 -20.03 12.33 3.55
CA VAL A 496 -20.66 11.90 4.80
C VAL A 496 -21.73 10.88 4.43
N ASP A 497 -21.68 9.68 5.02
CA ASP A 497 -22.80 8.74 4.93
C ASP A 497 -24.04 9.46 5.48
N SER A 498 -25.07 9.60 4.64
CA SER A 498 -26.36 10.11 5.10
C SER A 498 -26.95 9.07 6.06
N PRO A 499 -27.44 9.43 7.26
CA PRO A 499 -27.96 8.47 8.22
C PRO A 499 -29.32 7.84 7.82
N GLY A 500 -29.69 7.84 6.54
CA GLY A 500 -30.96 7.30 6.05
C GLY A 500 -30.76 6.67 4.67
N GLY A 501 -30.59 5.35 4.65
CA GLY A 501 -30.37 4.59 3.42
C GLY A 501 -30.32 3.09 3.62
N SER A 502 -31.02 2.57 4.63
CA SER A 502 -31.53 1.19 4.57
C SER A 502 -32.83 1.24 3.77
N PRO A 503 -33.10 0.34 2.82
CA PRO A 503 -34.35 0.33 2.09
C PRO A 503 -35.47 -0.12 3.03
N THR A 504 -36.11 0.83 3.70
CA THR A 504 -37.40 0.59 4.36
C THR A 504 -38.48 0.67 3.30
N THR A 505 -39.15 -0.46 3.10
CA THR A 505 -40.37 -0.64 2.33
C THR A 505 -41.47 0.27 2.89
N GLU A 506 -41.62 1.48 2.36
CA GLU A 506 -42.78 2.31 2.68
C GLU A 506 -43.91 2.00 1.71
N ILE A 507 -44.79 1.11 2.19
CA ILE A 507 -46.13 0.91 1.65
C ILE A 507 -46.88 2.24 1.76
N SER A 508 -47.44 2.67 0.63
CA SER A 508 -48.29 3.84 0.51
C SER A 508 -49.50 3.75 1.42
N ALA A 509 -49.72 4.79 2.23
CA ALA A 509 -51.03 5.11 2.79
C ALA A 509 -51.36 6.56 2.42
N ASN A 510 -52.25 6.71 1.44
CA ASN A 510 -52.97 7.94 1.14
C ASN A 510 -54.11 8.16 2.15
N LEU A 511 -54.58 9.42 2.21
CA LEU A 511 -55.79 10.01 2.84
C LEU A 511 -55.46 10.88 4.08
N ASP A 512 -55.94 12.11 4.25
CA ASP A 512 -56.79 12.96 3.41
C ASP A 512 -56.72 14.44 3.86
N LEU A 513 -57.24 15.30 2.99
CA LEU A 513 -57.44 16.75 2.99
C LEU A 513 -57.86 17.44 4.32
N SER A 514 -57.34 18.65 4.57
CA SER A 514 -58.12 19.91 4.43
C SER A 514 -57.52 21.15 5.13
N ALA A 515 -57.57 22.28 4.40
CA ALA A 515 -57.69 23.68 4.88
C ALA A 515 -56.40 24.36 5.43
N VAL A 516 -56.01 25.61 5.14
CA VAL A 516 -56.70 26.84 4.69
C VAL A 516 -55.67 27.79 4.01
N SER A 517 -56.07 28.36 2.85
CA SER A 517 -55.95 29.76 2.36
C SER A 517 -55.17 30.78 3.24
N GLN A 518 -54.47 31.82 2.78
CA GLN A 518 -54.72 32.81 1.72
C GLN A 518 -53.58 33.86 1.82
N HIS A 519 -52.98 34.32 0.72
CA HIS A 519 -52.97 35.75 0.34
C HIS A 519 -52.21 36.01 -0.98
N LEU A 520 -52.89 36.74 -1.85
CA LEU A 520 -52.53 37.16 -3.21
C LEU A 520 -51.71 38.47 -3.24
N SER A 521 -50.78 38.55 -4.22
CA SER A 521 -50.56 39.53 -5.33
C SER A 521 -51.10 41.00 -5.21
N PRO A 522 -50.71 42.02 -6.05
CA PRO A 522 -50.30 41.95 -7.48
C PRO A 522 -49.23 42.99 -7.95
N ALA A 523 -48.67 42.90 -9.17
CA ALA A 523 -49.01 43.66 -10.40
C ALA A 523 -47.67 43.94 -11.17
N LEU A 524 -47.51 44.18 -12.48
CA LEU A 524 -48.34 44.35 -13.69
C LEU A 524 -47.40 44.28 -14.94
N GLU A 525 -48.00 44.07 -16.11
CA GLU A 525 -47.50 43.80 -17.49
C GLU A 525 -46.84 45.01 -18.24
N PRO A 526 -46.75 45.06 -19.61
CA PRO A 526 -45.91 44.31 -20.57
C PRO A 526 -45.18 45.25 -21.58
N GLU A 527 -44.34 44.73 -22.52
CA GLU A 527 -44.30 45.18 -23.93
C GLU A 527 -43.49 44.20 -24.82
N ALA A 528 -43.89 44.13 -26.10
CA ALA A 528 -43.63 43.06 -27.06
C ALA A 528 -42.62 43.44 -28.16
N ALA A 529 -41.97 42.44 -28.78
CA ALA A 529 -41.70 42.39 -30.23
C ALA A 529 -40.98 41.09 -30.61
N GLY A 530 -41.41 40.44 -31.70
CA GLY A 530 -40.56 39.47 -32.41
C GLY A 530 -41.25 38.25 -33.00
N THR A 531 -41.86 38.44 -34.18
CA THR A 531 -42.06 37.44 -35.27
C THR A 531 -42.84 36.16 -34.97
N SER A 532 -44.01 36.04 -35.60
CA SER A 532 -44.79 34.80 -35.72
C SER A 532 -45.21 34.54 -37.16
N GLY A 533 -45.32 33.25 -37.50
CA GLY A 533 -46.10 32.69 -38.60
C GLY A 533 -45.34 31.65 -39.41
N SER A 534 -45.76 30.38 -39.58
CA SER A 534 -46.80 29.56 -38.94
C SER A 534 -46.56 28.08 -39.30
N SER A 535 -47.09 27.18 -38.44
CA SER A 535 -47.64 25.82 -38.70
C SER A 535 -46.78 24.76 -39.43
N SER A 536 -46.20 23.74 -38.80
CA SER A 536 -46.75 22.58 -38.04
C SER A 536 -47.45 21.48 -38.88
N ILE A 537 -46.83 20.29 -38.98
CA ILE A 537 -47.46 18.95 -38.88
C ILE A 537 -46.46 17.96 -38.22
N ASN A 538 -47.01 17.04 -37.42
CA ASN A 538 -46.48 16.23 -36.31
C ASN A 538 -45.51 15.06 -36.62
N GLY A 539 -44.68 14.74 -35.61
CA GLY A 539 -44.10 13.41 -35.31
C GLY A 539 -43.62 13.35 -33.84
N PRO A 540 -43.62 12.18 -33.16
CA PRO A 540 -43.15 12.10 -31.77
C PRO A 540 -41.63 12.30 -31.72
N ILE A 541 -41.19 13.43 -31.17
CA ILE A 541 -39.78 13.75 -30.95
C ILE A 541 -39.34 13.03 -29.67
N VAL A 542 -38.50 12.00 -29.83
CA VAL A 542 -37.68 11.48 -28.73
C VAL A 542 -36.79 12.64 -28.26
N PRO A 543 -36.74 12.98 -26.96
CA PRO A 543 -35.82 14.02 -26.51
C PRO A 543 -34.40 13.50 -26.68
N VAL A 544 -33.72 13.97 -27.73
CA VAL A 544 -32.26 13.90 -27.81
C VAL A 544 -31.77 14.75 -26.65
N LEU A 545 -31.31 14.09 -25.59
CA LEU A 545 -30.56 14.72 -24.51
C LEU A 545 -29.46 15.55 -25.18
N SER A 546 -29.59 16.87 -25.10
CA SER A 546 -28.54 17.77 -25.53
C SER A 546 -27.29 17.38 -24.73
N PRO A 547 -26.12 17.19 -25.37
CA PRO A 547 -24.93 16.81 -24.63
C PRO A 547 -24.69 17.86 -23.55
N THR A 548 -24.81 17.44 -22.29
CA THR A 548 -24.43 18.26 -21.15
C THR A 548 -23.02 18.77 -21.44
N PRO A 549 -22.76 20.09 -21.36
CA PRO A 549 -21.44 20.62 -21.63
C PRO A 549 -20.45 19.89 -20.73
N VAL A 550 -19.55 19.14 -21.36
CA VAL A 550 -18.46 18.45 -20.70
C VAL A 550 -17.68 19.52 -19.92
N PRO A 551 -17.51 19.39 -18.60
CA PRO A 551 -16.67 20.33 -17.84
C PRO A 551 -15.31 20.48 -18.53
N ALA A 552 -14.76 21.70 -18.58
CA ALA A 552 -13.49 21.98 -19.26
C ALA A 552 -12.36 21.01 -18.80
N ASP A 553 -12.47 20.53 -17.57
CA ASP A 553 -11.57 19.62 -16.86
C ASP A 553 -11.58 18.18 -17.42
N TRP A 554 -12.55 17.81 -18.27
CA TRP A 554 -12.66 16.47 -18.86
C TRP A 554 -12.07 16.37 -20.28
N GLN A 555 -11.53 17.46 -20.83
CA GLN A 555 -10.95 17.46 -22.18
C GLN A 555 -9.76 16.50 -22.32
N SER A 556 -9.12 16.12 -21.20
CA SER A 556 -8.00 15.18 -21.17
C SER A 556 -8.43 13.72 -20.92
N GLY A 557 -9.67 13.44 -20.48
CA GLY A 557 -10.11 12.10 -20.04
C GLY A 557 -9.97 11.87 -18.53
N PRO A 558 -10.38 10.71 -17.99
CA PRO A 558 -10.31 10.41 -16.56
C PRO A 558 -8.87 10.39 -16.07
N GLU A 559 -8.60 11.02 -14.91
CA GLU A 559 -7.28 11.05 -14.29
C GLU A 559 -7.02 9.79 -13.46
N GLU A 560 -5.85 9.18 -13.62
CA GLU A 560 -5.38 8.07 -12.80
C GLU A 560 -4.40 8.56 -11.73
N LEU A 561 -4.83 8.51 -10.47
CA LEU A 561 -3.99 8.71 -9.31
C LEU A 561 -3.25 7.40 -8.99
N VAL A 562 -1.95 7.41 -9.20
CA VAL A 562 -1.09 6.27 -8.94
C VAL A 562 -0.56 6.33 -7.51
N VAL A 563 -0.81 5.26 -6.77
CA VAL A 563 -0.19 4.99 -5.47
C VAL A 563 0.97 4.02 -5.73
N ALA A 564 2.19 4.55 -5.70
CA ALA A 564 3.40 3.77 -5.84
C ALA A 564 3.57 2.87 -4.61
N TYR A 565 3.79 1.58 -4.80
CA TYR A 565 4.03 0.66 -3.68
C TYR A 565 5.32 -0.14 -3.84
N THR A 566 5.91 -0.49 -2.71
CA THR A 566 6.88 -1.59 -2.58
C THR A 566 6.77 -2.22 -1.20
N GLY A 567 7.47 -3.33 -0.97
CA GLY A 567 7.47 -4.06 0.29
C GLY A 567 7.00 -5.51 0.14
N GLY A 568 7.62 -6.40 0.91
CA GLY A 568 7.47 -7.85 0.74
C GLY A 568 6.04 -8.37 0.93
N ILE A 569 5.19 -7.74 1.75
CA ILE A 569 3.79 -8.19 1.89
C ILE A 569 3.04 -7.91 0.59
N ILE A 570 2.99 -6.64 0.17
CA ILE A 570 2.19 -6.26 -0.99
C ILE A 570 2.72 -6.85 -2.30
N GLN A 571 4.02 -7.15 -2.39
CA GLN A 571 4.64 -7.75 -3.57
C GLN A 571 4.54 -9.29 -3.61
N HIS A 572 4.56 -9.98 -2.48
CA HIS A 572 4.77 -11.44 -2.47
C HIS A 572 3.70 -12.24 -1.73
N TYR A 573 2.99 -11.64 -0.76
CA TYR A 573 1.93 -12.32 -0.06
C TYR A 573 0.76 -12.58 -1.03
N PRO A 574 0.34 -13.84 -1.26
CA PRO A 574 -0.64 -14.19 -2.29
C PRO A 574 -1.92 -13.34 -2.26
N SER A 575 -2.26 -12.71 -3.39
CA SER A 575 -3.48 -11.89 -3.55
C SER A 575 -3.56 -10.62 -2.67
N PHE A 576 -2.51 -10.24 -1.94
CA PHE A 576 -2.58 -9.09 -1.01
C PHE A 576 -2.82 -7.77 -1.75
N LYS A 577 -2.08 -7.53 -2.85
CA LYS A 577 -2.23 -6.33 -3.68
C LYS A 577 -3.62 -6.26 -4.31
N GLU A 578 -4.12 -7.37 -4.85
CA GLU A 578 -5.43 -7.46 -5.47
C GLU A 578 -6.53 -7.14 -4.47
N MET A 579 -6.42 -7.68 -3.26
CA MET A 579 -7.37 -7.44 -2.17
C MET A 579 -7.33 -5.98 -1.70
N CYS A 580 -6.13 -5.41 -1.54
CA CYS A 580 -5.96 -4.00 -1.20
C CYS A 580 -6.56 -3.08 -2.28
N GLN A 581 -6.30 -3.36 -3.56
CA GLN A 581 -6.89 -2.62 -4.67
C GLN A 581 -8.42 -2.72 -4.66
N GLN A 582 -8.99 -3.91 -4.47
CA GLN A 582 -10.44 -4.10 -4.39
C GLN A 582 -11.06 -3.27 -3.27
N TYR A 583 -10.44 -3.21 -2.10
CA TYR A 583 -10.91 -2.33 -1.02
C TYR A 583 -10.81 -0.85 -1.41
N ILE A 584 -9.69 -0.40 -1.99
CA ILE A 584 -9.56 0.98 -2.48
C ILE A 584 -10.70 1.31 -3.47
N ASP A 585 -10.94 0.44 -4.46
CA ASP A 585 -11.99 0.62 -5.46
C ASP A 585 -13.36 0.76 -4.80
N ARG A 586 -13.72 -0.15 -3.87
CA ARG A 586 -15.01 -0.12 -3.16
C ARG A 586 -15.18 1.13 -2.31
N LEU A 587 -14.12 1.57 -1.60
CA LEU A 587 -14.15 2.78 -0.78
C LEU A 587 -14.29 4.06 -1.62
N ILE A 588 -13.62 4.12 -2.79
CA ILE A 588 -13.77 5.23 -3.74
C ILE A 588 -15.18 5.23 -4.35
N MET A 589 -15.66 4.07 -4.80
CA MET A 589 -17.01 3.91 -5.39
C MET A 589 -18.11 4.32 -4.42
N ARG A 590 -17.97 4.03 -3.12
CA ARG A 590 -18.92 4.44 -2.08
C ARG A 590 -19.06 5.96 -1.97
N THR A 591 -18.03 6.72 -2.34
CA THR A 591 -18.13 8.18 -2.41
C THR A 591 -18.90 8.67 -3.65
N GLY A 592 -19.02 7.84 -4.68
CA GLY A 592 -19.54 8.22 -5.99
C GLY A 592 -18.49 8.93 -6.85
N PRO A 593 -18.92 9.51 -8.00
CA PRO A 593 -18.01 10.07 -8.99
C PRO A 593 -17.10 11.15 -8.41
N GLN A 594 -15.80 11.01 -8.63
CA GLN A 594 -14.80 12.01 -8.26
C GLN A 594 -14.70 13.10 -9.35
N LYS A 595 -14.26 14.29 -8.96
CA LYS A 595 -13.94 15.37 -9.91
C LYS A 595 -12.95 14.87 -10.96
N SER A 596 -13.14 15.27 -12.22
CA SER A 596 -12.32 14.85 -13.37
C SER A 596 -12.25 13.34 -13.60
N GLY A 597 -13.20 12.55 -13.07
CA GLY A 597 -13.23 11.10 -13.25
C GLY A 597 -12.07 10.37 -12.56
N LYS A 598 -11.49 10.97 -11.51
CA LYS A 598 -10.32 10.41 -10.81
C LYS A 598 -10.54 8.97 -10.35
N SER A 599 -9.58 8.11 -10.66
CA SER A 599 -9.50 6.71 -10.21
C SER A 599 -8.15 6.47 -9.52
N VAL A 600 -8.10 5.53 -8.57
CA VAL A 600 -6.90 5.28 -7.74
C VAL A 600 -6.35 3.89 -8.05
N PHE A 601 -5.06 3.80 -8.41
CA PHE A 601 -4.42 2.53 -8.76
C PHE A 601 -3.12 2.31 -8.00
N LEU A 602 -3.00 1.14 -7.39
CA LEU A 602 -1.74 0.61 -6.87
C LEU A 602 -0.84 0.20 -8.05
N ARG A 603 0.35 0.78 -8.12
CA ARG A 603 1.37 0.38 -9.09
C ARG A 603 2.71 0.13 -8.41
N GLU A 604 3.34 -0.96 -8.81
CA GLU A 604 4.61 -1.37 -8.24
C GLU A 604 5.72 -0.40 -8.65
N ALA A 605 6.49 0.05 -7.66
CA ALA A 605 7.79 0.67 -7.88
C ALA A 605 8.86 -0.42 -7.70
N SER A 606 9.10 -1.21 -8.75
CA SER A 606 10.09 -2.30 -8.70
C SER A 606 11.47 -1.72 -8.37
N ASP A 607 11.97 -2.09 -7.19
CA ASP A 607 13.19 -1.57 -6.57
C ASP A 607 13.18 -0.05 -6.34
N GLY A 608 12.02 0.46 -5.92
CA GLY A 608 11.81 1.87 -5.59
C GLY A 608 12.87 2.46 -4.67
N GLY A 609 13.38 1.68 -3.71
CA GLY A 609 14.48 2.12 -2.83
C GLY A 609 15.78 2.43 -3.56
N VAL A 610 16.23 1.54 -4.46
CA VAL A 610 17.50 1.70 -5.20
C VAL A 610 17.35 2.70 -6.33
N ILE A 611 16.30 2.58 -7.16
CA ILE A 611 16.08 3.52 -8.26
C ILE A 611 15.81 4.92 -7.71
N GLY A 612 14.93 5.03 -6.71
CA GLY A 612 14.56 6.30 -6.11
C GLY A 612 15.73 7.05 -5.51
N ALA A 613 16.65 6.34 -4.84
CA ALA A 613 17.88 6.91 -4.32
C ALA A 613 18.70 7.62 -5.40
N GLY A 614 18.98 6.96 -6.53
CA GLY A 614 19.77 7.59 -7.58
C GLY A 614 18.98 8.59 -8.43
N VAL A 615 17.65 8.46 -8.56
CA VAL A 615 16.79 9.51 -9.14
C VAL A 615 16.91 10.80 -8.32
N LEU A 616 16.79 10.72 -7.00
CA LEU A 616 16.92 11.87 -6.11
C LEU A 616 18.33 12.46 -6.13
N ALA A 617 19.37 11.62 -6.26
CA ALA A 617 20.74 12.10 -6.49
C ALA A 617 20.85 12.89 -7.81
N GLY A 618 20.22 12.40 -8.89
CA GLY A 618 20.23 13.06 -10.20
C GLY A 618 19.41 14.35 -10.27
N MET A 619 18.39 14.51 -9.42
CA MET A 619 17.64 15.75 -9.33
C MET A 619 18.49 16.93 -8.84
N ILE A 620 19.54 16.69 -8.06
CA ILE A 620 20.43 17.74 -7.54
C ILE A 620 21.47 18.16 -8.59
N GLY A 621 21.94 17.22 -9.42
CA GLY A 621 22.92 17.53 -10.47
C GLY A 621 22.38 18.44 -11.57
N ASN A 622 21.05 18.55 -11.68
CA ASN A 622 20.33 19.34 -12.70
C ASN A 622 19.63 20.60 -12.15
N MET A 623 19.71 20.88 -10.84
CA MET A 623 19.31 22.15 -10.22
C MET A 623 20.49 23.12 -10.15
#